data_AF-A0AB74M8E0-F1
#
_entry.id   AF-A0AB74M8E0-F1
#
_cell.length_a   1.000
_cell.length_b   1.000
_cell.length_c   1.000
_cell.angle_alpha   90.00
_cell.angle_beta   90.00
_cell.angle_gamma   90.00
#
_symmetry.space_group_name_H-M   'P 1'
#
loop_
_entity.id
_entity.type
_entity.pdbx_description
1 polymer ?
#
loop_
_entity_poly.entity_id
_entity_poly.type
_entity_poly.pdbx_seq_one_letter_code
_entity_poly.pdbx_strand_id
1 'polypeptide(L)'
;NNTSSAVDFIMDGGADMSGSFTQQGGGLYIQGHPVVHAVSSEAVAAALRKQGDNSVLTRPVSFTQKDWESRTFSIGQLKLKEASFSLSRNATLTGDIDADNATMVLGSDSLYLDMKDGTGSSSAPVKGTSAAGGASGTSTFRGNVNMRHSSLTVRDHFTGSITASDSRIVVNSENVRLEGDSRLTSSALTVSDGGRLHVKGGLETDGGVTLDGGTLLVDGGSVRNDVYERLLAWSEERGGLNGSGEYDFMTGAAGLLRGYVRGSAGNVNLQNA
;
A
#
# COMPACT_ATOMS: atom_id res chain seq x y z
N ASN A 1 0.02 29.77 16.74
CA ASN A 1 0.18 29.58 15.27
C ASN A 1 1.45 28.81 15.00
N ASN A 2 1.38 27.48 15.04
CA ASN A 2 2.50 26.60 14.70
C ASN A 2 2.17 25.94 13.36
N THR A 3 2.34 26.68 12.27
CA THR A 3 2.36 26.09 10.93
C THR A 3 3.70 25.37 10.81
N SER A 4 3.77 24.16 11.37
CA SER A 4 4.80 23.19 10.98
C SER A 4 4.72 23.09 9.47
N SER A 5 5.69 23.66 8.76
CA SER A 5 5.90 23.34 7.35
C SER A 5 6.16 21.84 7.33
N ALA A 6 5.14 21.06 6.98
CA ALA A 6 5.21 19.62 6.84
C ALA A 6 6.44 19.25 5.98
N VAL A 7 7.53 18.78 6.61
CA VAL A 7 8.76 18.34 5.93
C VAL A 7 8.63 16.86 5.63
N ASP A 8 9.02 16.46 4.44
CA ASP A 8 9.11 15.05 4.06
C ASP A 8 10.40 14.43 4.64
N PHE A 9 10.27 13.26 5.27
CA PHE A 9 11.38 12.42 5.73
C PHE A 9 11.49 11.19 4.83
N ILE A 10 12.73 10.88 4.41
CA ILE A 10 13.01 9.83 3.42
C ILE A 10 13.97 8.81 4.01
N MET A 11 13.66 7.53 3.82
CA MET A 11 14.53 6.40 4.10
C MET A 11 14.70 5.53 2.86
N ASP A 12 15.90 5.54 2.28
CA ASP A 12 16.37 4.64 1.23
C ASP A 12 17.58 3.79 1.67
N GLY A 13 17.93 3.87 2.97
CA GLY A 13 18.85 2.97 3.66
C GLY A 13 18.14 1.70 4.17
N GLY A 14 18.21 1.42 5.46
CA GLY A 14 17.48 0.33 6.10
C GLY A 14 17.26 0.61 7.59
N ALA A 15 16.39 -0.17 8.22
CA ALA A 15 16.14 -0.08 9.66
C ALA A 15 15.98 -1.46 10.27
N ASP A 16 16.51 -1.66 11.47
CA ASP A 16 16.23 -2.83 12.30
C ASP A 16 16.09 -2.39 13.75
N MET A 17 14.84 -2.29 14.20
CA MET A 17 14.50 -1.81 15.53
C MET A 17 13.25 -2.49 16.07
N SER A 18 13.29 -2.90 17.34
CA SER A 18 12.14 -3.42 18.06
C SER A 18 11.24 -2.33 18.65
N GLY A 19 11.72 -1.09 18.68
CA GLY A 19 11.00 0.07 19.21
C GLY A 19 10.00 0.69 18.23
N SER A 20 9.52 1.88 18.58
CA SER A 20 8.59 2.63 17.73
C SER A 20 9.27 3.76 16.95
N PHE A 21 8.89 3.94 15.69
CA PHE A 21 9.19 5.14 14.89
C PHE A 21 7.93 6.00 14.81
N THR A 22 8.00 7.30 15.12
CA THR A 22 6.83 8.19 15.09
C THR A 22 7.01 9.30 14.06
N GLN A 23 6.05 9.42 13.15
CA GLN A 23 5.92 10.56 12.23
C GLN A 23 4.67 11.37 12.61
N GLN A 24 4.85 12.69 12.83
CA GLN A 24 3.75 13.62 13.07
C GLN A 24 3.80 14.77 12.06
N GLY A 25 2.75 14.95 11.25
CA GLY A 25 2.77 15.86 10.12
C GLY A 25 3.68 15.37 8.98
N GLY A 26 3.69 16.08 7.85
CA GLY A 26 4.63 15.78 6.76
C GLY A 26 4.39 14.46 6.05
N GLY A 27 5.35 14.06 5.22
CA GLY A 27 5.38 12.77 4.57
C GLY A 27 6.55 11.91 5.04
N LEU A 28 6.30 10.61 5.22
CA LEU A 28 7.32 9.59 5.42
C LEU A 28 7.41 8.72 4.18
N TYR A 29 8.60 8.59 3.61
CA TYR A 29 8.88 7.79 2.43
C TYR A 29 9.88 6.70 2.80
N ILE A 30 9.47 5.44 2.69
CA ILE A 30 10.33 4.27 2.84
C ILE A 30 10.43 3.62 1.46
N GLN A 31 11.65 3.40 0.97
CA GLN A 31 11.89 2.98 -0.41
C GLN A 31 13.17 2.15 -0.52
N GLY A 32 13.32 1.44 -1.65
CA GLY A 32 14.62 0.92 -2.06
C GLY A 32 15.57 2.05 -2.48
N HIS A 33 16.79 1.67 -2.83
CA HIS A 33 17.83 2.60 -3.25
C HIS A 33 18.18 2.39 -4.72
N PRO A 34 18.20 3.42 -5.57
CA PRO A 34 18.73 3.28 -6.93
C PRO A 34 20.20 2.85 -6.87
N VAL A 35 20.63 1.92 -7.71
CA VAL A 35 22.06 1.62 -7.83
C VAL A 35 22.79 2.86 -8.33
N VAL A 36 23.84 3.28 -7.62
CA VAL A 36 24.65 4.44 -8.00
C VAL A 36 25.57 4.08 -9.15
N HIS A 37 25.52 4.86 -10.23
CA HIS A 37 26.39 4.73 -11.39
C HIS A 37 27.47 5.79 -11.43
N ALA A 38 28.58 5.47 -12.10
CA ALA A 38 29.61 6.45 -12.42
C ALA A 38 29.07 7.51 -13.39
N VAL A 39 29.52 8.75 -13.21
CA VAL A 39 29.09 9.90 -14.02
C VAL A 39 30.27 10.64 -14.63
N SER A 40 30.00 11.36 -15.70
CA SER A 40 30.93 12.33 -16.30
C SER A 40 30.25 13.69 -16.48
N SER A 41 31.04 14.71 -16.83
CA SER A 41 30.49 16.02 -17.16
C SER A 41 29.65 15.97 -18.45
N GLU A 42 28.70 16.89 -18.58
CA GLU A 42 27.86 16.99 -19.79
C GLU A 42 28.70 17.22 -21.06
N ALA A 43 29.82 17.93 -20.95
CA ALA A 43 30.72 18.14 -22.08
C ALA A 43 31.32 16.82 -22.59
N VAL A 44 31.76 15.94 -21.69
CA VAL A 44 32.31 14.62 -22.03
C VAL A 44 31.22 13.73 -22.60
N ALA A 45 30.06 13.66 -21.94
CA ALA A 45 28.95 12.84 -22.41
C ALA A 45 28.47 13.28 -23.80
N ALA A 46 28.30 14.59 -24.03
CA ALA A 46 27.89 15.13 -25.32
C ALA A 46 28.91 14.87 -26.45
N ALA A 47 30.21 14.89 -26.13
CA ALA A 47 31.26 14.56 -27.10
C ALA A 47 31.19 13.09 -27.55
N LEU A 48 30.86 12.18 -26.64
CA LEU A 48 30.71 10.74 -26.93
C LEU A 48 29.41 10.42 -27.66
N ARG A 49 28.29 11.11 -27.34
CA ARG A 49 27.02 10.96 -28.08
C ARG A 49 27.15 11.31 -29.55
N LYS A 50 27.97 12.33 -29.89
CA LYS A 50 28.27 12.68 -31.29
C LYS A 50 29.03 11.58 -32.04
N GLN A 51 29.68 10.68 -31.32
CA GLN A 51 30.38 9.51 -31.87
C GLN A 51 29.48 8.25 -31.84
N GLY A 52 28.22 8.38 -31.42
CA GLY A 52 27.24 7.29 -31.35
C GLY A 52 27.17 6.60 -29.98
N ASP A 53 27.97 6.99 -28.99
CA ASP A 53 27.94 6.40 -27.65
C ASP A 53 27.01 7.19 -26.70
N ASN A 54 25.88 6.58 -26.34
CA ASN A 54 24.88 7.13 -25.43
C ASN A 54 24.93 6.53 -24.02
N SER A 55 25.96 5.75 -23.68
CA SER A 55 26.05 5.04 -22.41
C SER A 55 26.51 5.91 -21.24
N VAL A 56 27.18 7.03 -21.51
CA VAL A 56 27.76 7.89 -20.46
C VAL A 56 26.68 8.72 -19.76
N LEU A 57 26.56 8.49 -18.46
CA LEU A 57 25.62 9.17 -17.58
C LEU A 57 26.21 10.48 -17.03
N THR A 58 25.33 11.43 -16.75
CA THR A 58 25.68 12.74 -16.16
C THR A 58 25.04 12.96 -14.79
N ARG A 59 24.35 11.94 -14.28
CA ARG A 59 23.72 11.89 -12.95
C ARG A 59 23.88 10.49 -12.36
N PRO A 60 24.14 10.38 -11.04
CA PRO A 60 24.48 9.09 -10.43
C PRO A 60 23.30 8.13 -10.40
N VAL A 61 22.08 8.68 -10.34
CA VAL A 61 20.82 7.95 -10.21
C VAL A 61 19.74 8.61 -11.08
N SER A 62 18.68 7.86 -11.41
CA SER A 62 17.52 8.34 -12.17
C SER A 62 16.25 7.55 -11.85
N PHE A 63 15.09 8.18 -12.02
CA PHE A 63 13.80 7.54 -11.75
C PHE A 63 13.47 6.38 -12.72
N THR A 64 14.07 6.39 -13.91
CA THR A 64 13.79 5.41 -14.97
C THR A 64 14.78 4.25 -14.99
N GLN A 65 15.81 4.25 -14.14
CA GLN A 65 16.75 3.13 -14.07
C GLN A 65 16.08 1.86 -13.58
N LYS A 66 16.56 0.72 -14.07
CA LYS A 66 15.96 -0.60 -13.79
C LYS A 66 16.54 -1.23 -12.54
N ASP A 67 17.81 -0.97 -12.28
CA ASP A 67 18.61 -1.57 -11.22
C ASP A 67 18.51 -0.76 -9.92
N TRP A 68 17.98 -1.44 -8.91
CA TRP A 68 17.70 -0.93 -7.58
C TRP A 68 18.18 -1.93 -6.55
N GLU A 69 18.76 -1.44 -5.46
CA GLU A 69 19.04 -2.21 -4.28
C GLU A 69 17.77 -2.35 -3.44
N SER A 70 17.43 -3.59 -3.11
CA SER A 70 16.32 -3.85 -2.18
C SER A 70 16.73 -3.50 -0.75
N ARG A 71 15.81 -2.87 -0.02
CA ARG A 71 16.01 -2.42 1.34
C ARG A 71 15.00 -3.05 2.29
N THR A 72 15.44 -3.34 3.51
CA THR A 72 14.61 -3.96 4.55
C THR A 72 14.50 -3.01 5.73
N PHE A 73 13.27 -2.89 6.22
CA PHE A 73 12.89 -2.09 7.38
C PHE A 73 12.14 -3.01 8.33
N SER A 74 12.77 -3.37 9.43
CA SER A 74 12.15 -4.05 10.58
C SER A 74 11.92 -2.99 11.65
N ILE A 75 10.67 -2.63 11.89
CA ILE A 75 10.27 -1.59 12.85
C ILE A 75 9.17 -2.17 13.72
N GLY A 76 9.38 -2.26 15.04
CA GLY A 76 8.37 -2.81 15.95
C GLY A 76 7.00 -2.15 15.78
N GLN A 77 6.95 -0.82 15.82
CA GLN A 77 5.72 -0.06 15.57
C GLN A 77 5.98 1.26 14.82
N LEU A 78 5.33 1.46 13.68
CA LEU A 78 5.31 2.71 12.94
C LEU A 78 4.06 3.52 13.33
N LYS A 79 4.25 4.62 14.05
CA LYS A 79 3.18 5.53 14.48
C LYS A 79 3.06 6.71 13.52
N LEU A 80 1.88 6.90 12.95
CA LEU A 80 1.60 7.97 12.00
C LEU A 80 0.49 8.86 12.58
N LYS A 81 0.76 10.16 12.73
CA LYS A 81 -0.24 11.14 13.18
C LYS A 81 -0.29 12.33 12.24
N GLU A 82 -1.45 12.59 11.65
CA GLU A 82 -1.63 13.74 10.74
C GLU A 82 -0.59 13.73 9.59
N ALA A 83 -0.18 12.54 9.15
CA ALA A 83 0.97 12.34 8.27
C ALA A 83 0.58 11.58 6.99
N SER A 84 1.39 11.73 5.96
CA SER A 84 1.36 10.85 4.78
C SER A 84 2.47 9.82 4.86
N PHE A 85 2.22 8.60 4.37
CA PHE A 85 3.19 7.51 4.36
C PHE A 85 3.20 6.82 2.99
N SER A 86 4.39 6.64 2.44
CA SER A 86 4.62 5.91 1.19
C SER A 86 5.65 4.80 1.42
N LEU A 87 5.26 3.56 1.20
CA LEU A 87 6.18 2.44 1.05
C LEU A 87 6.34 2.20 -0.46
N SER A 88 7.52 2.44 -1.03
CA SER A 88 7.74 2.43 -2.48
C SER A 88 8.55 1.23 -2.95
N ARG A 89 8.75 1.12 -4.27
CA ARG A 89 9.48 0.02 -4.93
C ARG A 89 10.75 -0.41 -4.19
N ASN A 90 11.07 -1.69 -4.28
CA ASN A 90 12.28 -2.31 -3.72
C ASN A 90 12.42 -2.20 -2.18
N ALA A 91 11.35 -1.86 -1.44
CA ALA A 91 11.35 -1.86 0.02
C ALA A 91 10.51 -3.00 0.61
N THR A 92 11.02 -3.65 1.65
CA THR A 92 10.25 -4.52 2.54
C THR A 92 10.13 -3.88 3.91
N LEU A 93 8.90 -3.62 4.36
CA LEU A 93 8.59 -3.17 5.73
C LEU A 93 7.95 -4.32 6.51
N THR A 94 8.59 -4.72 7.61
CA THR A 94 8.05 -5.63 8.61
C THR A 94 7.82 -4.87 9.90
N GLY A 95 6.58 -4.85 10.39
CA GLY A 95 6.21 -4.02 11.53
C GLY A 95 4.73 -3.69 11.58
N ASP A 96 4.24 -3.36 12.77
CA ASP A 96 2.87 -2.90 12.92
C ASP A 96 2.76 -1.40 12.64
N ILE A 97 1.62 -0.96 12.09
CA ILE A 97 1.30 0.46 11.87
C ILE A 97 0.19 0.87 12.83
N ASP A 98 0.37 2.00 13.52
CA ASP A 98 -0.68 2.70 14.28
C ASP A 98 -0.88 4.09 13.67
N ALA A 99 -2.00 4.30 12.99
CA ALA A 99 -2.27 5.46 12.17
C ALA A 99 -3.48 6.26 12.69
N ASP A 100 -3.31 7.58 12.80
CA ASP A 100 -4.33 8.53 13.21
C ASP A 100 -4.35 9.74 12.28
N ASN A 101 -5.48 9.94 11.59
CA ASN A 101 -5.61 10.99 10.59
C ASN A 101 -4.48 10.96 9.54
N ALA A 102 -4.14 9.76 9.05
CA ALA A 102 -3.02 9.53 8.16
C ALA A 102 -3.46 9.03 6.76
N THR A 103 -2.65 9.34 5.76
CA THR A 103 -2.81 8.82 4.38
C THR A 103 -1.67 7.90 4.03
N MET A 104 -1.95 6.62 3.80
CA MET A 104 -0.93 5.58 3.57
C MET A 104 -1.08 4.99 2.17
N VAL A 105 0.04 4.84 1.46
CA VAL A 105 0.12 4.13 0.19
C VAL A 105 1.22 3.07 0.28
N LEU A 106 0.81 1.80 0.26
CA LEU A 106 1.72 0.65 0.22
C LEU A 106 1.93 0.23 -1.23
N GLY A 107 3.17 0.27 -1.68
CA GLY A 107 3.52 0.28 -3.08
C GLY A 107 3.24 1.61 -3.70
N SER A 108 3.87 2.70 -3.28
CA SER A 108 3.78 4.03 -3.89
C SER A 108 4.80 4.19 -5.02
N ASP A 109 4.45 4.93 -6.09
CA ASP A 109 5.40 5.30 -7.14
C ASP A 109 6.08 6.62 -6.78
N SER A 110 5.52 7.38 -5.83
CA SER A 110 6.08 8.63 -5.37
C SER A 110 7.23 8.35 -4.41
N LEU A 111 8.44 8.72 -4.82
CA LEU A 111 9.66 8.50 -4.05
C LEU A 111 10.66 9.64 -4.26
N TYR A 112 11.79 9.58 -3.57
CA TYR A 112 12.87 10.55 -3.68
C TYR A 112 14.15 9.93 -4.21
N LEU A 113 14.97 10.73 -4.89
CA LEU A 113 16.35 10.37 -5.21
C LEU A 113 17.26 11.48 -4.72
N ASP A 114 18.42 11.14 -4.15
CA ASP A 114 19.49 12.11 -3.99
C ASP A 114 20.23 12.28 -5.31
N MET A 115 20.09 13.47 -5.90
CA MET A 115 20.72 13.77 -7.19
C MET A 115 22.24 13.97 -7.09
N LYS A 116 22.79 13.95 -5.88
CA LYS A 116 24.22 13.99 -5.57
C LYS A 116 24.70 12.70 -4.88
N ASP A 117 23.93 11.64 -4.96
CA ASP A 117 24.28 10.37 -4.32
C ASP A 117 25.67 9.86 -4.75
N GLY A 118 26.40 9.28 -3.80
CA GLY A 118 27.76 8.79 -3.99
C GLY A 118 28.84 9.84 -4.23
N THR A 119 28.52 11.15 -4.29
CA THR A 119 29.50 12.21 -4.59
C THR A 119 30.23 12.77 -3.36
N GLY A 120 29.84 12.37 -2.15
CA GLY A 120 30.39 12.90 -0.89
C GLY A 120 29.99 14.36 -0.59
N SER A 121 29.03 14.91 -1.35
CA SER A 121 28.47 16.25 -1.13
C SER A 121 27.23 16.22 -0.21
N SER A 122 26.71 17.39 0.15
CA SER A 122 25.39 17.49 0.79
C SER A 122 24.29 16.92 -0.09
N SER A 123 23.30 16.28 0.52
CA SER A 123 22.18 15.68 -0.19
C SER A 123 21.37 16.71 -0.98
N ALA A 124 20.84 16.28 -2.12
CA ALA A 124 19.95 17.04 -2.98
C ALA A 124 18.72 16.18 -3.33
N PRO A 125 17.83 15.93 -2.36
CA PRO A 125 16.67 15.07 -2.57
C PRO A 125 15.70 15.73 -3.56
N VAL A 126 15.29 14.97 -4.56
CA VAL A 126 14.28 15.36 -5.54
C VAL A 126 13.16 14.34 -5.51
N LYS A 127 11.93 14.82 -5.33
CA LYS A 127 10.71 14.00 -5.42
C LYS A 127 10.40 13.70 -6.88
N GLY A 128 9.96 12.48 -7.15
CA GLY A 128 9.48 12.09 -8.47
C GLY A 128 8.69 10.79 -8.44
N THR A 129 8.53 10.19 -9.62
CA THR A 129 7.71 8.99 -9.80
C THR A 129 8.56 7.87 -10.41
N SER A 130 8.56 6.71 -9.79
CA SER A 130 9.19 5.49 -10.32
C SER A 130 8.41 4.26 -9.87
N ALA A 131 7.79 3.58 -10.83
CA ALA A 131 7.09 2.33 -10.58
C ALA A 131 8.02 1.13 -10.70
N ALA A 132 7.72 0.05 -9.99
CA ALA A 132 8.40 -1.23 -10.16
C ALA A 132 8.15 -1.79 -11.58
N GLY A 133 9.22 -2.17 -12.29
CA GLY A 133 9.11 -2.76 -13.64
C GLY A 133 8.71 -4.24 -13.67
N GLY A 134 8.32 -4.82 -12.53
CA GLY A 134 7.99 -6.24 -12.38
C GLY A 134 7.98 -6.69 -10.90
N ALA A 135 7.55 -7.92 -10.64
CA ALA A 135 7.32 -8.43 -9.28
C ALA A 135 8.52 -8.28 -8.33
N SER A 136 9.74 -8.51 -8.79
CA SER A 136 10.96 -8.39 -7.97
C SER A 136 11.28 -6.96 -7.52
N GLY A 137 10.67 -5.95 -8.15
CA GLY A 137 10.83 -4.55 -7.78
C GLY A 137 9.70 -4.00 -6.93
N THR A 138 8.60 -4.75 -6.74
CA THR A 138 7.47 -4.27 -5.94
C THR A 138 7.83 -4.22 -4.46
N SER A 139 7.15 -3.35 -3.73
CA SER A 139 7.29 -3.28 -2.28
C SER A 139 6.56 -4.43 -1.57
N THR A 140 6.90 -4.64 -0.31
CA THR A 140 6.22 -5.63 0.53
C THR A 140 6.01 -5.11 1.94
N PHE A 141 4.77 -5.16 2.41
CA PHE A 141 4.42 -4.90 3.80
C PHE A 141 4.02 -6.20 4.51
N ARG A 142 4.56 -6.41 5.72
CA ARG A 142 4.21 -7.52 6.62
C ARG A 142 3.97 -7.00 8.04
N GLY A 143 2.75 -7.12 8.53
CA GLY A 143 2.40 -6.68 9.88
C GLY A 143 0.94 -6.24 9.95
N ASN A 144 0.52 -5.77 11.13
CA ASN A 144 -0.86 -5.38 11.35
C ASN A 144 -1.02 -3.87 11.20
N VAL A 145 -2.16 -3.43 10.67
CA VAL A 145 -2.50 -2.00 10.55
C VAL A 145 -3.65 -1.69 11.50
N ASN A 146 -3.40 -0.86 12.50
CA ASN A 146 -4.42 -0.21 13.31
C ASN A 146 -4.58 1.23 12.82
N MET A 147 -5.78 1.63 12.38
CA MET A 147 -5.99 2.94 11.77
C MET A 147 -7.31 3.59 12.18
N ARG A 148 -7.28 4.91 12.39
CA ARG A 148 -8.47 5.72 12.70
C ARG A 148 -8.46 7.02 11.94
N HIS A 149 -9.63 7.44 11.42
CA HIS A 149 -9.77 8.64 10.57
C HIS A 149 -8.79 8.68 9.40
N SER A 150 -8.41 7.52 8.88
CA SER A 150 -7.24 7.37 8.00
C SER A 150 -7.64 6.73 6.67
N SER A 151 -6.74 6.79 5.69
CA SER A 151 -6.88 6.08 4.42
C SER A 151 -5.68 5.18 4.14
N LEU A 152 -5.94 3.96 3.68
CA LEU A 152 -4.94 2.99 3.25
C LEU A 152 -5.21 2.59 1.80
N THR A 153 -4.23 2.78 0.91
CA THR A 153 -4.23 2.21 -0.43
C THR A 153 -3.12 1.17 -0.55
N VAL A 154 -3.47 -0.03 -1.00
CA VAL A 154 -2.52 -1.14 -1.20
C VAL A 154 -2.40 -1.42 -2.69
N ARG A 155 -1.22 -1.16 -3.28
CA ARG A 155 -0.91 -1.38 -4.70
C ARG A 155 0.14 -2.46 -4.95
N ASP A 156 0.87 -2.90 -3.92
CA ASP A 156 1.83 -4.00 -3.98
C ASP A 156 1.46 -5.13 -2.98
N HIS A 157 2.45 -5.80 -2.36
CA HIS A 157 2.24 -6.94 -1.48
C HIS A 157 1.88 -6.50 -0.06
N PHE A 158 0.80 -7.08 0.47
CA PHE A 158 0.37 -6.91 1.85
C PHE A 158 0.08 -8.27 2.48
N THR A 159 0.63 -8.51 3.66
CA THR A 159 0.27 -9.68 4.48
C THR A 159 0.16 -9.28 5.95
N GLY A 160 -1.01 -9.48 6.54
CA GLY A 160 -1.26 -9.06 7.92
C GLY A 160 -2.73 -9.06 8.29
N SER A 161 -3.12 -8.12 9.15
CA SER A 161 -4.53 -7.81 9.45
C SER A 161 -4.76 -6.31 9.46
N ILE A 162 -6.04 -5.90 9.38
CA ILE A 162 -6.45 -4.50 9.44
C ILE A 162 -7.52 -4.32 10.50
N THR A 163 -7.26 -3.45 11.47
CA THR A 163 -8.26 -2.92 12.40
C THR A 163 -8.46 -1.44 12.08
N ALA A 164 -9.67 -1.06 11.66
CA ALA A 164 -9.96 0.29 11.18
C ALA A 164 -11.21 0.89 11.84
N SER A 165 -11.16 2.19 12.18
CA SER A 165 -12.32 2.98 12.58
C SER A 165 -12.44 4.27 11.77
N ASP A 166 -13.65 4.59 11.28
CA ASP A 166 -13.93 5.83 10.53
C ASP A 166 -12.92 6.09 9.39
N SER A 167 -12.60 5.03 8.65
CA SER A 167 -11.46 4.98 7.74
C SER A 167 -11.83 4.44 6.36
N ARG A 168 -10.91 4.55 5.41
CA ARG A 168 -11.08 4.01 4.05
C ARG A 168 -9.92 3.11 3.65
N ILE A 169 -10.23 1.94 3.09
CA ILE A 169 -9.25 0.98 2.57
C ILE A 169 -9.53 0.75 1.09
N VAL A 170 -8.49 0.80 0.27
CA VAL A 170 -8.54 0.54 -1.17
C VAL A 170 -7.48 -0.50 -1.55
N VAL A 171 -7.91 -1.56 -2.22
CA VAL A 171 -7.07 -2.66 -2.70
C VAL A 171 -6.97 -2.58 -4.22
N ASN A 172 -5.78 -2.24 -4.71
CA ASN A 172 -5.42 -2.13 -6.13
C ASN A 172 -4.24 -3.08 -6.44
N SER A 173 -4.25 -4.28 -5.87
CA SER A 173 -3.18 -5.26 -6.00
C SER A 173 -3.77 -6.66 -5.95
N GLU A 174 -3.14 -7.58 -6.68
CA GLU A 174 -3.48 -9.01 -6.65
C GLU A 174 -2.91 -9.74 -5.42
N ASN A 175 -2.03 -9.08 -4.66
CA ASN A 175 -1.19 -9.71 -3.64
C ASN A 175 -1.52 -9.22 -2.21
N VAL A 176 -2.81 -9.12 -1.89
CA VAL A 176 -3.28 -8.65 -0.57
C VAL A 176 -3.90 -9.79 0.21
N ARG A 177 -3.32 -10.11 1.36
CA ARG A 177 -3.71 -11.23 2.22
C ARG A 177 -3.98 -10.78 3.65
N LEU A 178 -5.21 -10.96 4.11
CA LEU A 178 -5.59 -10.81 5.51
C LEU A 178 -5.42 -12.17 6.21
N GLU A 179 -4.21 -12.45 6.71
CA GLU A 179 -3.90 -13.70 7.40
C GLU A 179 -4.38 -13.70 8.85
N GLY A 180 -4.51 -12.53 9.48
CA GLY A 180 -5.10 -12.36 10.81
C GLY A 180 -6.54 -11.84 10.76
N ASP A 181 -7.21 -11.87 11.91
CA ASP A 181 -8.56 -11.31 12.06
C ASP A 181 -8.54 -9.80 11.83
N SER A 182 -9.42 -9.33 10.93
CA SER A 182 -9.56 -7.93 10.57
C SER A 182 -10.93 -7.41 10.96
N ARG A 183 -11.00 -6.16 11.42
CA ARG A 183 -12.23 -5.51 11.87
C ARG A 183 -12.32 -4.08 11.33
N LEU A 184 -13.41 -3.77 10.64
CA LEU A 184 -13.65 -2.46 10.05
C LEU A 184 -14.92 -1.85 10.67
N THR A 185 -14.78 -0.80 11.45
CA THR A 185 -15.89 -0.09 12.12
C THR A 185 -16.10 1.27 11.46
N SER A 186 -17.30 1.61 11.04
CA SER A 186 -17.63 2.81 10.26
C SER A 186 -16.66 3.04 9.08
N SER A 187 -16.13 1.98 8.49
CA SER A 187 -15.02 2.06 7.53
C SER A 187 -15.37 1.38 6.21
N ALA A 188 -15.01 2.02 5.10
CA ALA A 188 -15.27 1.50 3.76
C ALA A 188 -14.08 0.69 3.24
N LEU A 189 -14.35 -0.45 2.61
CA LEU A 189 -13.37 -1.26 1.90
C LEU A 189 -13.75 -1.31 0.42
N THR A 190 -12.80 -1.00 -0.47
CA THR A 190 -12.97 -1.16 -1.92
C THR A 190 -11.89 -2.09 -2.47
N VAL A 191 -12.28 -3.11 -3.21
CA VAL A 191 -11.37 -3.90 -4.06
C VAL A 191 -11.63 -3.46 -5.50
N SER A 192 -10.67 -2.75 -6.07
CA SER A 192 -10.79 -2.16 -7.40
C SER A 192 -10.48 -3.18 -8.50
N ASP A 193 -10.68 -2.77 -9.75
CA ASP A 193 -10.48 -3.58 -10.95
C ASP A 193 -9.08 -4.22 -10.98
N GLY A 194 -9.04 -5.53 -11.21
CA GLY A 194 -7.82 -6.35 -11.14
C GLY A 194 -7.25 -6.55 -9.73
N GLY A 195 -7.82 -5.94 -8.69
CA GLY A 195 -7.45 -6.18 -7.30
C GLY A 195 -7.95 -7.53 -6.80
N ARG A 196 -7.17 -8.19 -5.93
CA ARG A 196 -7.53 -9.46 -5.30
C ARG A 196 -7.24 -9.42 -3.81
N LEU A 197 -8.29 -9.49 -3.01
CA LEU A 197 -8.22 -9.58 -1.56
C LEU A 197 -8.47 -11.03 -1.11
N HIS A 198 -7.50 -11.63 -0.42
CA HIS A 198 -7.65 -12.95 0.17
C HIS A 198 -7.77 -12.87 1.69
N VAL A 199 -8.92 -13.26 2.21
CA VAL A 199 -9.25 -13.28 3.64
C VAL A 199 -9.08 -14.69 4.19
N LYS A 200 -8.15 -14.86 5.14
CA LYS A 200 -7.87 -16.16 5.77
C LYS A 200 -8.16 -16.24 7.26
N GLY A 201 -7.88 -15.19 8.04
CA GLY A 201 -8.28 -15.15 9.46
C GLY A 201 -9.78 -14.88 9.60
N GLY A 202 -10.18 -13.65 9.28
CA GLY A 202 -11.57 -13.21 9.26
C GLY A 202 -11.69 -11.73 8.89
N LEU A 203 -12.87 -11.31 8.46
CA LEU A 203 -13.20 -9.91 8.19
C LEU A 203 -14.57 -9.58 8.78
N GLU A 204 -14.58 -8.85 9.89
CA GLU A 204 -15.78 -8.28 10.48
C GLU A 204 -15.91 -6.81 10.05
N THR A 205 -17.06 -6.40 9.54
CA THR A 205 -17.29 -5.02 9.13
C THR A 205 -18.72 -4.57 9.36
N ASP A 206 -18.95 -3.32 9.76
CA ASP A 206 -20.28 -2.68 9.73
C ASP A 206 -20.39 -1.64 8.60
N GLY A 207 -19.29 -1.42 7.86
CA GLY A 207 -19.23 -0.55 6.70
C GLY A 207 -19.46 -1.29 5.38
N GLY A 208 -19.53 -0.52 4.29
CA GLY A 208 -19.68 -1.06 2.94
C GLY A 208 -18.39 -1.72 2.45
N VAL A 209 -18.53 -2.88 1.80
CA VAL A 209 -17.47 -3.50 1.01
C VAL A 209 -17.88 -3.43 -0.45
N THR A 210 -17.07 -2.76 -1.26
CA THR A 210 -17.30 -2.59 -2.69
C THR A 210 -16.32 -3.42 -3.50
N LEU A 211 -16.82 -4.22 -4.44
CA LEU A 211 -16.02 -4.87 -5.48
C LEU A 211 -16.29 -4.13 -6.79
N ASP A 212 -15.32 -3.36 -7.25
CA ASP A 212 -15.42 -2.55 -8.46
C ASP A 212 -14.51 -3.12 -9.55
N GLY A 213 -14.88 -4.29 -10.08
CA GLY A 213 -13.99 -5.11 -10.93
C GLY A 213 -13.02 -6.02 -10.15
N GLY A 214 -13.06 -5.96 -8.82
CA GLY A 214 -12.14 -6.69 -7.94
C GLY A 214 -12.62 -8.10 -7.56
N THR A 215 -11.68 -8.92 -7.07
CA THR A 215 -11.95 -10.27 -6.55
C THR A 215 -11.80 -10.32 -5.04
N LEU A 216 -12.77 -10.94 -4.35
CA LEU A 216 -12.69 -11.26 -2.93
C LEU A 216 -12.73 -12.78 -2.72
N LEU A 217 -11.69 -13.31 -2.07
CA LEU A 217 -11.59 -14.72 -1.69
C LEU A 217 -11.60 -14.88 -0.19
N VAL A 218 -12.37 -15.85 0.28
CA VAL A 218 -12.50 -16.17 1.69
C VAL A 218 -12.18 -17.64 1.89
N ASP A 219 -11.07 -17.94 2.56
CA ASP A 219 -10.56 -19.31 2.77
C ASP A 219 -10.19 -19.53 4.25
N GLY A 220 -10.91 -20.37 4.98
CA GLY A 220 -10.66 -20.64 6.40
C GLY A 220 -11.21 -19.61 7.40
N GLY A 221 -11.55 -18.40 6.94
CA GLY A 221 -12.09 -17.31 7.76
C GLY A 221 -13.58 -17.00 7.51
N SER A 222 -14.16 -16.10 8.31
CA SER A 222 -15.54 -15.62 8.12
C SER A 222 -15.58 -14.16 7.70
N VAL A 223 -16.49 -13.82 6.78
CA VAL A 223 -16.83 -12.42 6.48
C VAL A 223 -18.20 -12.13 7.10
N ARG A 224 -18.24 -11.22 8.08
CA ARG A 224 -19.45 -10.87 8.81
C ARG A 224 -19.73 -9.37 8.63
N ASN A 225 -20.91 -9.06 8.08
CA ASN A 225 -21.42 -7.69 7.95
C ASN A 225 -22.55 -7.45 8.97
N ASP A 226 -22.30 -6.60 9.97
CA ASP A 226 -23.12 -6.51 11.19
C ASP A 226 -24.40 -5.67 11.11
N VAL A 227 -24.89 -5.36 9.91
CA VAL A 227 -26.17 -4.65 9.74
C VAL A 227 -27.40 -5.56 9.92
N TYR A 228 -27.30 -6.56 10.82
CA TYR A 228 -28.32 -7.59 10.99
C TYR A 228 -29.35 -7.30 12.11
N GLU A 229 -29.17 -6.29 12.96
CA GLU A 229 -30.03 -6.10 14.15
C GLU A 229 -30.72 -4.71 14.25
N ARG A 230 -30.62 -3.84 13.22
CA ARG A 230 -31.18 -2.48 13.30
C ARG A 230 -32.12 -2.05 12.17
N LEU A 231 -32.62 -2.98 11.35
CA LEU A 231 -33.49 -2.66 10.20
C LEU A 231 -34.72 -3.59 10.10
N LEU A 232 -35.61 -3.56 11.11
CA LEU A 232 -37.04 -3.83 10.89
C LEU A 232 -37.86 -2.55 10.66
N ALA A 233 -37.20 -1.41 10.47
CA ALA A 233 -37.83 -0.20 9.97
C ALA A 233 -36.79 0.59 9.15
N TRP A 234 -37.19 0.96 7.93
CA TRP A 234 -36.52 1.84 6.97
C TRP A 234 -35.53 1.21 5.97
N SER A 235 -36.07 1.01 4.77
CA SER A 235 -35.37 0.96 3.49
C SER A 235 -34.46 2.19 3.29
N GLU A 236 -33.14 2.00 3.33
CA GLU A 236 -32.13 2.45 2.32
C GLU A 236 -30.69 2.38 2.86
N GLU A 237 -29.80 1.79 2.05
CA GLU A 237 -28.35 2.04 1.92
C GLU A 237 -27.37 2.00 3.12
N ARG A 238 -27.45 1.04 4.05
CA ARG A 238 -26.27 0.74 4.89
C ARG A 238 -26.07 -0.77 5.07
N GLY A 239 -24.89 -1.27 4.66
CA GLY A 239 -24.42 -2.64 4.89
C GLY A 239 -24.73 -3.65 3.77
N GLY A 240 -23.68 -4.06 3.05
CA GLY A 240 -23.75 -5.11 2.03
C GLY A 240 -22.41 -5.27 1.28
N LEU A 241 -22.19 -6.45 0.70
CA LEU A 241 -21.22 -6.61 -0.38
C LEU A 241 -21.86 -6.01 -1.65
N ASN A 242 -21.34 -4.86 -2.11
CA ASN A 242 -21.84 -4.17 -3.29
C ASN A 242 -20.88 -4.39 -4.46
N GLY A 243 -21.37 -4.93 -5.57
CA GLY A 243 -20.58 -5.12 -6.78
C GLY A 243 -21.03 -4.22 -7.93
N SER A 244 -20.08 -3.53 -8.56
CA SER A 244 -20.24 -2.84 -9.85
C SER A 244 -19.24 -3.41 -10.86
N GLY A 245 -19.66 -3.59 -12.12
CA GLY A 245 -18.83 -4.24 -13.14
C GLY A 245 -18.77 -5.76 -13.00
N GLU A 246 -17.85 -6.43 -13.69
CA GLU A 246 -17.62 -7.89 -13.57
C GLU A 246 -16.78 -8.16 -12.30
N TYR A 247 -17.28 -8.95 -11.36
CA TYR A 247 -16.57 -9.29 -10.12
C TYR A 247 -16.72 -10.78 -9.78
N ASP A 248 -15.75 -11.30 -9.04
CA ASP A 248 -15.74 -12.69 -8.55
C ASP A 248 -15.69 -12.73 -7.02
N PHE A 249 -16.63 -13.49 -6.44
CA PHE A 249 -16.63 -13.83 -5.02
C PHE A 249 -16.46 -15.34 -4.85
N MET A 250 -15.45 -15.77 -4.09
CA MET A 250 -15.13 -17.19 -3.86
C MET A 250 -15.08 -17.51 -2.37
N THR A 251 -15.82 -18.52 -1.94
CA THR A 251 -15.75 -19.08 -0.58
C THR A 251 -15.14 -20.48 -0.63
N GLY A 252 -14.11 -20.75 0.17
CA GLY A 252 -13.56 -22.09 0.38
C GLY A 252 -14.36 -22.94 1.37
N ALA A 253 -13.92 -24.17 1.60
CA ALA A 253 -14.62 -25.21 2.37
C ALA A 253 -15.04 -24.82 3.80
N ALA A 254 -14.38 -23.84 4.40
CA ALA A 254 -14.64 -23.35 5.76
C ALA A 254 -15.08 -21.87 5.81
N GLY A 255 -15.29 -21.22 4.66
CA GLY A 255 -15.68 -19.82 4.58
C GLY A 255 -17.15 -19.59 4.91
N LEU A 256 -17.45 -18.74 5.90
CA LEU A 256 -18.82 -18.33 6.22
C LEU A 256 -19.06 -16.86 5.85
N LEU A 257 -20.08 -16.60 5.04
CA LEU A 257 -20.56 -15.25 4.73
C LEU A 257 -21.85 -14.96 5.50
N ARG A 258 -21.92 -13.81 6.20
CA ARG A 258 -23.13 -13.27 6.79
C ARG A 258 -23.34 -11.82 6.36
N GLY A 259 -24.44 -11.54 5.65
CA GLY A 259 -24.80 -10.21 5.15
C GLY A 259 -25.56 -10.25 3.83
N TYR A 260 -25.95 -9.09 3.30
CA TYR A 260 -26.57 -8.96 1.98
C TYR A 260 -25.51 -8.81 0.88
N VAL A 261 -25.73 -9.44 -0.27
CA VAL A 261 -24.97 -9.22 -1.50
C VAL A 261 -25.87 -8.49 -2.50
N ARG A 262 -25.40 -7.39 -3.07
CA ARG A 262 -26.11 -6.60 -4.10
C ARG A 262 -25.17 -6.34 -5.27
N GLY A 263 -25.64 -6.52 -6.51
CA GLY A 263 -24.85 -6.18 -7.69
C GLY A 263 -25.64 -6.24 -8.99
N SER A 264 -25.14 -5.57 -10.03
CA SER A 264 -25.81 -5.44 -11.34
C SER A 264 -25.29 -6.41 -12.41
N ALA A 265 -24.13 -7.03 -12.21
CA ALA A 265 -23.54 -8.12 -13.01
C ALA A 265 -22.37 -8.74 -12.21
N GLY A 266 -22.16 -10.07 -12.19
CA GLY A 266 -21.03 -10.70 -11.47
C GLY A 266 -21.29 -12.15 -11.08
N ASN A 267 -20.25 -12.92 -10.77
CA ASN A 267 -20.36 -14.33 -10.40
C ASN A 267 -20.14 -14.53 -8.90
N VAL A 268 -21.08 -15.21 -8.24
CA VAL A 268 -20.89 -15.76 -6.89
C VAL A 268 -20.57 -17.23 -7.04
N ASN A 269 -19.30 -17.60 -6.88
CA ASN A 269 -18.82 -18.96 -7.04
C ASN A 269 -18.60 -19.61 -5.66
N LEU A 270 -19.57 -20.43 -5.25
CA LEU A 270 -19.42 -21.30 -4.08
C LEU A 270 -18.67 -22.56 -4.51
N GLN A 271 -17.34 -22.54 -4.43
CA GLN A 271 -16.54 -23.73 -4.75
C GLN A 271 -16.23 -24.50 -3.47
N ASN A 272 -16.71 -25.74 -3.39
CA ASN A 272 -16.21 -26.69 -2.40
C ASN A 272 -14.77 -27.05 -2.81
N ALA A 273 -13.79 -26.56 -2.05
CA ALA A 273 -12.43 -27.10 -2.08
C ALA A 273 -12.35 -28.37 -1.21
#